data_AF-A0A4R4JBI0-F1
#
_entry.id   AF-A0A4R4JBI0-F1
#
_cell.length_a   1.000
_cell.length_b   1.000
_cell.length_c   1.000
_cell.angle_alpha   90.00
_cell.angle_beta   90.00
_cell.angle_gamma   90.00
#
_symmetry.space_group_name_H-M   'P 1'
#
loop_
_entity.id
_entity.type
_entity.pdbx_description
1 polymer ?
#
loop_
_entity_poly.entity_id
_entity_poly.type
_entity_poly.pdbx_seq_one_letter_code
_entity_poly.pdbx_strand_id
1 'polypeptide(L)'
;MMEKLDAVNAQKILDSLKVTTVKMIQNTLEDGLRATVNDMTIYPIINSGSMQSRSTPIPLINRHSDPKDVLLYSTITDDEEDSKNVWVFQDLESDQNIIKFYVGKEFHYDHAKEMRGVNGGGGGKLLVFKLSDPADKASIVPTIYDEK
;
A
#
# COMPACT_ATOMS: atom_id res chain seq x y z
N MET A 1 -23.12 21.41 -20.28
CA MET A 1 -21.72 21.91 -20.41
C MET A 1 -20.81 21.38 -19.29
N MET A 2 -21.36 20.83 -18.19
CA MET A 2 -20.61 20.23 -17.06
C MET A 2 -20.03 18.84 -17.38
N GLU A 3 -20.82 17.95 -17.98
CA GLU A 3 -20.42 16.54 -18.26
C GLU A 3 -19.16 16.40 -19.14
N LYS A 4 -18.91 17.38 -20.03
CA LYS A 4 -17.73 17.36 -20.89
C LYS A 4 -16.44 17.71 -20.13
N LEU A 5 -16.53 18.51 -19.06
CA LEU A 5 -15.36 18.85 -18.24
C LEU A 5 -14.94 17.66 -17.37
N ASP A 6 -15.92 16.99 -16.76
CA ASP A 6 -15.67 15.81 -15.91
C ASP A 6 -15.08 14.65 -16.72
N ALA A 7 -15.60 14.42 -17.94
CA ALA A 7 -15.08 13.38 -18.84
C ALA A 7 -13.62 13.64 -19.28
N VAL A 8 -13.27 14.90 -19.57
CA VAL A 8 -11.89 15.26 -19.95
C VAL A 8 -10.93 15.09 -18.77
N ASN A 9 -11.38 15.37 -17.54
CA ASN A 9 -10.54 15.19 -16.35
C ASN A 9 -10.33 13.70 -16.02
N ALA A 10 -11.38 12.89 -16.13
CA ALA A 10 -11.30 11.44 -15.95
C ALA A 10 -10.37 10.77 -16.98
N GLN A 11 -10.43 11.17 -18.26
CA GLN A 11 -9.55 10.62 -19.29
C GLN A 11 -8.08 10.94 -19.03
N LYS A 12 -7.77 12.18 -18.60
CA LYS A 12 -6.40 12.57 -18.24
C LYS A 12 -5.84 11.77 -17.08
N ILE A 13 -6.67 11.47 -16.09
CA ILE A 13 -6.29 10.61 -14.96
C ILE A 13 -5.99 9.20 -15.48
N LEU A 14 -6.92 8.59 -16.24
CA LEU A 14 -6.72 7.24 -16.78
C LEU A 14 -5.46 7.12 -17.65
N ASP A 15 -5.19 8.13 -18.48
CA ASP A 15 -4.01 8.17 -19.35
C ASP A 15 -2.70 8.36 -18.57
N SER A 16 -2.74 8.92 -17.35
CA SER A 16 -1.57 9.13 -16.49
C SER A 16 -1.29 7.94 -15.56
N LEU A 17 -2.26 7.05 -15.34
CA LEU A 17 -2.11 5.88 -14.49
C LEU A 17 -1.07 4.93 -15.05
N LYS A 18 -0.10 4.60 -14.20
CA LYS A 18 0.90 3.58 -14.49
C LYS A 18 0.79 2.49 -13.44
N VAL A 19 0.76 1.24 -13.90
CA VAL A 19 0.74 0.09 -12.99
C VAL A 19 1.99 0.14 -12.11
N THR A 20 1.78 0.05 -10.80
CA THR A 20 2.86 -0.13 -9.83
C THR A 20 2.85 -1.54 -9.29
N THR A 21 4.02 -2.15 -9.16
CA THR A 21 4.20 -3.47 -8.59
C THR A 21 5.23 -3.43 -7.48
N VAL A 22 4.90 -3.99 -6.31
CA VAL A 22 5.88 -4.28 -5.27
C VAL A 22 6.73 -5.46 -5.72
N LYS A 23 8.00 -5.17 -6.03
CA LYS A 23 8.99 -6.11 -6.54
C LYS A 23 9.90 -6.66 -5.46
N MET A 24 10.14 -5.87 -4.42
CA MET A 24 10.83 -6.30 -3.22
C MET A 24 10.14 -5.76 -1.98
N ILE A 25 10.19 -6.53 -0.90
CA ILE A 25 9.72 -6.12 0.41
C ILE A 25 10.82 -6.35 1.44
N GLN A 26 11.05 -5.37 2.29
CA GLN A 26 11.84 -5.53 3.50
C GLN A 26 10.96 -5.26 4.71
N ASN A 27 10.82 -6.25 5.57
CA ASN A 27 10.15 -6.11 6.84
C ASN A 27 11.19 -5.91 7.95
N THR A 28 11.20 -4.74 8.59
CA THR A 28 12.06 -4.48 9.75
C THR A 28 11.29 -4.48 11.07
N LEU A 29 10.01 -4.86 11.05
CA LEU A 29 9.22 -5.09 12.25
C LEU A 29 9.63 -6.42 12.89
N GLU A 30 9.37 -6.60 14.19
CA GLU A 30 9.66 -7.87 14.88
C GLU A 30 8.80 -9.01 14.34
N ASP A 31 7.52 -8.73 14.09
CA ASP A 31 6.55 -9.70 13.61
C ASP A 31 6.65 -9.95 12.11
N GLY A 32 6.31 -11.16 11.67
CA GLY A 32 6.11 -11.44 10.26
C GLY A 32 4.90 -10.68 9.70
N LEU A 33 4.87 -10.42 8.39
CA LEU A 33 3.71 -9.81 7.72
C LEU A 33 3.07 -10.81 6.75
N ARG A 34 1.73 -10.87 6.75
CA ARG A 34 0.94 -11.56 5.74
C ARG A 34 0.26 -10.54 4.86
N ALA A 35 0.42 -10.70 3.55
CA ALA A 35 -0.22 -9.85 2.57
C ALA A 35 -1.53 -10.49 2.06
N THR A 36 -2.59 -9.71 1.93
CA THR A 36 -3.87 -10.13 1.35
C THR A 36 -4.42 -9.09 0.37
N VAL A 37 -5.16 -9.54 -0.63
CA VAL A 37 -5.96 -8.70 -1.52
C VAL A 37 -7.16 -9.52 -2.01
N ASN A 38 -8.34 -8.94 -2.09
CA ASN A 38 -9.58 -9.64 -2.46
C ASN A 38 -9.82 -10.90 -1.64
N ASP A 39 -9.62 -10.82 -0.32
CA ASP A 39 -9.67 -11.95 0.62
C ASP A 39 -8.69 -13.12 0.31
N MET A 40 -7.81 -12.97 -0.68
CA MET A 40 -6.80 -13.96 -1.06
C MET A 40 -5.47 -13.68 -0.35
N THR A 41 -4.92 -14.69 0.31
CA THR A 41 -3.58 -14.61 0.91
C THR A 41 -2.49 -14.71 -0.15
N ILE A 42 -1.54 -13.78 -0.12
CA ILE A 42 -0.38 -13.73 -0.99
C ILE A 42 0.82 -14.35 -0.26
N TYR A 43 1.09 -15.62 -0.53
CA TYR A 43 2.23 -16.35 0.04
C TYR A 43 3.58 -15.99 -0.62
N PRO A 44 4.73 -16.20 0.08
CA PRO A 44 4.88 -16.63 1.48
C PRO A 44 4.64 -15.50 2.51
N ILE A 45 4.80 -15.79 3.80
CA ILE A 45 4.88 -14.78 4.88
C ILE A 45 6.18 -13.95 4.73
N ILE A 46 6.10 -12.66 5.02
CA ILE A 46 7.21 -11.72 4.97
C ILE A 46 7.90 -11.66 6.33
N ASN A 47 9.01 -12.37 6.45
CA ASN A 47 9.75 -12.51 7.71
C ASN A 47 10.59 -11.26 8.01
N SER A 48 10.72 -10.96 9.30
CA SER A 48 11.57 -9.88 9.79
C SER A 48 13.03 -10.02 9.33
N GLY A 49 13.68 -8.87 9.10
CA GLY A 49 15.12 -8.76 8.87
C GLY A 49 15.62 -9.21 7.50
N SER A 50 14.74 -9.78 6.66
CA SER A 50 15.11 -10.28 5.33
C SER A 50 14.46 -9.45 4.22
N MET A 51 15.22 -9.21 3.15
CA MET A 51 14.66 -8.69 1.91
C MET A 51 14.09 -9.85 1.10
N GLN A 52 12.85 -9.72 0.64
CA GLN A 52 12.13 -10.74 -0.09
C GLN A 52 11.67 -10.23 -1.44
N SER A 53 11.93 -11.02 -2.49
CA SER A 53 11.37 -10.76 -3.81
C SER A 53 9.86 -11.00 -3.83
N ARG A 54 9.14 -10.13 -4.54
CA ARG A 54 7.70 -10.15 -4.75
C ARG A 54 7.35 -9.73 -6.17
N SER A 55 6.11 -9.97 -6.55
CA SER A 55 5.53 -9.37 -7.74
C SER A 55 4.05 -9.12 -7.50
N THR A 56 3.76 -8.28 -6.51
CA THR A 56 2.39 -7.96 -6.09
C THR A 56 1.99 -6.61 -6.67
N PRO A 57 0.97 -6.54 -7.55
CA PRO A 57 0.48 -5.25 -8.02
C PRO A 57 -0.08 -4.44 -6.85
N ILE A 58 0.15 -3.12 -6.85
CA ILE A 58 -0.52 -2.21 -5.93
C ILE A 58 -1.87 -1.84 -6.57
N PRO A 59 -3.00 -2.16 -5.91
CA PRO A 59 -4.33 -1.88 -6.45
C PRO A 59 -4.58 -0.38 -6.61
N LEU A 60 -5.35 -0.02 -7.63
CA LEU A 60 -5.88 1.34 -7.84
C LEU A 60 -7.16 1.51 -7.03
N ILE A 61 -7.19 2.47 -6.12
CA ILE A 61 -8.27 2.65 -5.15
C ILE A 61 -8.72 4.11 -5.13
N ASN A 62 -10.04 4.33 -5.09
CA ASN A 62 -10.67 5.63 -4.83
C ASN A 62 -11.60 5.54 -3.60
N ARG A 63 -12.27 6.65 -3.26
CA ARG A 63 -13.19 6.73 -2.11
C ARG A 63 -14.41 5.79 -2.20
N HIS A 64 -14.67 5.20 -3.37
CA HIS A 64 -15.81 4.32 -3.65
C HIS A 64 -15.41 2.85 -3.83
N SER A 65 -14.10 2.55 -3.84
CA SER A 65 -13.58 1.19 -3.95
C SER A 65 -13.95 0.37 -2.70
N ASP A 66 -14.08 -0.95 -2.88
CA ASP A 66 -14.28 -1.86 -1.76
C ASP A 66 -12.96 -1.97 -0.94
N PRO A 67 -12.98 -1.84 0.39
CA PRO A 67 -11.81 -2.11 1.24
C PRO A 67 -11.09 -3.43 0.94
N LYS A 68 -11.80 -4.45 0.46
CA LYS A 68 -11.23 -5.75 0.09
C LYS A 68 -10.29 -5.67 -1.11
N ASP A 69 -10.48 -4.70 -1.98
CA ASP A 69 -9.63 -4.47 -3.16
C ASP A 69 -8.26 -3.88 -2.77
N VAL A 70 -8.12 -3.38 -1.53
CA VAL A 70 -6.90 -2.76 -1.05
C VAL A 70 -5.89 -3.84 -0.63
N LEU A 71 -4.61 -3.62 -0.97
CA LEU A 71 -3.54 -4.51 -0.54
C LEU A 71 -3.30 -4.31 0.96
N LEU A 72 -3.59 -5.35 1.75
CA LEU A 72 -3.44 -5.33 3.20
C LEU A 72 -2.20 -6.13 3.61
N TYR A 73 -1.38 -5.55 4.47
CA TYR A 73 -0.32 -6.23 5.20
C TYR A 73 -0.69 -6.28 6.69
N SER A 74 -0.88 -7.48 7.22
CA SER A 74 -1.19 -7.70 8.64
C SER A 74 -0.01 -8.36 9.35
N THR A 75 0.33 -7.89 10.56
CA THR A 75 1.30 -8.60 11.40
C THR A 75 0.76 -9.97 11.83
N ILE A 76 1.64 -10.96 11.84
CA ILE A 76 1.37 -12.30 12.34
C ILE A 76 1.72 -12.30 13.83
N THR A 77 0.68 -12.29 14.65
CA THR A 77 0.74 -12.29 16.11
C THR A 77 -0.10 -13.45 16.64
N ASP A 78 0.18 -13.90 17.87
CA ASP A 78 -0.62 -14.94 18.53
C ASP A 78 -2.01 -14.44 18.94
N ASP A 79 -2.12 -13.13 19.22
CA ASP A 79 -3.37 -12.43 19.52
C ASP A 79 -3.78 -11.54 18.34
N GLU A 80 -5.00 -11.71 17.84
CA GLU A 80 -5.54 -10.89 16.75
C GLU A 80 -5.71 -9.41 17.16
N GLU A 81 -5.92 -9.12 18.45
CA GLU A 81 -6.05 -7.73 18.93
C GLU A 81 -4.74 -6.95 18.80
N ASP A 82 -3.61 -7.66 18.84
CA ASP A 82 -2.28 -7.09 18.68
C ASP A 82 -1.91 -6.88 17.21
N SER A 83 -2.62 -7.54 16.28
CA SER A 83 -2.33 -7.45 14.85
C SER A 83 -2.43 -6.01 14.36
N LYS A 84 -1.42 -5.59 13.62
CA LYS A 84 -1.33 -4.28 12.99
C LYS A 84 -1.56 -4.44 11.50
N ASN A 85 -2.48 -3.64 10.99
CA ASN A 85 -2.89 -3.64 9.59
C ASN A 85 -2.34 -2.40 8.89
N VAL A 86 -1.64 -2.62 7.78
CA VAL A 86 -1.15 -1.59 6.88
C VAL A 86 -1.77 -1.79 5.52
N TRP A 87 -2.64 -0.86 5.15
CA TRP A 87 -3.35 -0.82 3.87
C TRP A 87 -2.53 -0.01 2.89
N VAL A 88 -2.26 -0.54 1.70
CA VAL A 88 -1.41 0.07 0.67
C VAL A 88 -2.17 0.10 -0.65
N PHE A 89 -2.19 1.25 -1.31
CA PHE A 89 -2.88 1.42 -2.59
C PHE A 89 -2.28 2.55 -3.40
N GLN A 90 -2.59 2.55 -4.69
CA GLN A 90 -2.32 3.67 -5.57
C GLN A 90 -3.60 4.48 -5.73
N ASP A 91 -3.49 5.79 -5.51
CA ASP A 91 -4.60 6.72 -5.55
C ASP A 91 -5.10 6.90 -6.98
N LEU A 92 -6.34 6.45 -7.23
CA LEU A 92 -7.00 6.57 -8.51
C LEU A 92 -7.59 7.98 -8.74
N GLU A 93 -7.71 8.81 -7.70
CA GLU A 93 -8.18 10.20 -7.80
C GLU A 93 -7.02 11.20 -7.98
N SER A 94 -5.77 10.73 -7.89
CA SER A 94 -4.58 11.53 -8.14
C SER A 94 -4.11 11.39 -9.58
N ASP A 95 -3.80 12.51 -10.23
CA ASP A 95 -3.19 12.54 -11.56
C ASP A 95 -1.69 12.19 -11.54
N GLN A 96 -1.09 12.05 -10.36
CA GLN A 96 0.34 11.82 -10.14
C GLN A 96 0.71 10.36 -9.87
N ASN A 97 -0.25 9.44 -9.93
CA ASN A 97 -0.02 8.01 -9.71
C ASN A 97 0.60 7.73 -8.32
N ILE A 98 0.11 8.45 -7.30
CA ILE A 98 0.67 8.46 -5.95
C ILE A 98 0.24 7.23 -5.17
N ILE A 99 1.19 6.63 -4.46
CA ILE A 99 0.95 5.52 -3.57
C ILE A 99 0.68 6.07 -2.17
N LYS A 100 -0.43 5.63 -1.59
CA LYS A 100 -0.88 5.98 -0.25
C LYS A 100 -0.88 4.75 0.64
N PHE A 101 -0.90 5.01 1.95
CA PHE A 101 -1.09 3.98 2.95
C PHE A 101 -1.97 4.46 4.10
N TYR A 102 -2.61 3.51 4.77
CA TYR A 102 -3.32 3.73 6.02
C TYR A 102 -2.95 2.66 7.03
N VAL A 103 -2.80 3.03 8.30
CA VAL A 103 -2.52 2.10 9.41
C VAL A 103 -3.71 2.11 10.35
N GLY A 104 -4.37 0.96 10.51
CA GLY A 104 -5.56 0.83 11.34
C GLY A 104 -6.34 -0.45 11.04
N LYS A 105 -7.22 -0.86 11.97
CA LYS A 105 -7.95 -2.13 11.88
C LYS A 105 -8.84 -2.21 10.63
N GLU A 106 -9.54 -1.13 10.31
CA GLU A 106 -10.43 -1.00 9.15
C GLU A 106 -9.87 0.03 8.16
N PHE A 107 -10.07 -0.17 6.86
CA PHE A 107 -9.58 0.76 5.85
C PHE A 107 -10.35 2.08 5.86
N HIS A 108 -9.63 3.21 5.85
CA HIS A 108 -10.20 4.55 5.71
C HIS A 108 -9.43 5.36 4.65
N TYR A 109 -10.03 5.52 3.47
CA TYR A 109 -9.43 6.25 2.35
C TYR A 109 -9.06 7.69 2.70
N ASP A 110 -9.98 8.45 3.31
CA ASP A 110 -9.79 9.88 3.62
C ASP A 110 -8.71 10.12 4.71
N HIS A 111 -8.37 9.09 5.49
CA HIS A 111 -7.32 9.15 6.50
C HIS A 111 -5.98 8.59 6.01
N ALA A 112 -5.94 8.10 4.76
CA ALA A 112 -4.71 7.59 4.17
C ALA A 112 -3.71 8.72 3.94
N LYS A 113 -2.43 8.41 4.16
CA LYS A 113 -1.31 9.32 3.99
C LYS A 113 -0.53 8.93 2.75
N GLU A 114 0.11 9.90 2.12
CA GLU A 114 1.09 9.61 1.07
C GLU A 114 2.23 8.77 1.62
N MET A 115 2.59 7.72 0.88
CA MET A 115 3.73 6.87 1.19
C MET A 115 5.01 7.70 1.18
N ARG A 116 5.89 7.52 2.17
CA ARG A 116 7.21 8.19 2.17
C ARG A 116 8.09 7.63 1.04
N GLY A 117 8.99 8.46 0.51
CA GLY A 117 9.96 8.06 -0.51
C GLY A 117 9.48 8.33 -1.94
N VAL A 118 9.82 7.45 -2.89
CA VAL A 118 9.48 7.63 -4.32
C VAL A 118 8.11 7.02 -4.62
N ASN A 119 7.07 7.72 -4.19
CA ASN A 119 5.69 7.22 -4.17
C ASN A 119 4.91 7.43 -5.49
N GLY A 120 5.51 8.01 -6.53
CA GLY A 120 4.87 8.25 -7.82
C GLY A 120 5.50 7.47 -8.98
N GLY A 121 4.97 7.69 -10.19
CA GLY A 121 5.65 7.33 -11.44
C GLY A 121 5.51 5.88 -11.93
N GLY A 122 4.85 5.00 -11.18
CA GLY A 122 4.60 3.62 -11.62
C GLY A 122 5.79 2.67 -11.41
N GLY A 123 5.70 1.47 -12.00
CA GLY A 123 6.83 0.56 -12.16
C GLY A 123 7.10 -0.36 -10.97
N GLY A 124 8.30 -0.94 -10.95
CA GLY A 124 8.77 -1.82 -9.88
C GLY A 124 9.21 -1.01 -8.67
N LYS A 125 8.72 -1.39 -7.48
CA LYS A 125 9.02 -0.70 -6.22
C LYS A 125 9.55 -1.64 -5.15
N LEU A 126 10.44 -1.12 -4.32
CA LEU A 126 10.83 -1.69 -3.03
C LEU A 126 9.99 -1.08 -1.92
N LEU A 127 9.26 -1.91 -1.16
CA LEU A 127 8.47 -1.50 0.00
C LEU A 127 9.18 -1.89 1.30
N VAL A 128 9.37 -0.94 2.20
CA VAL A 128 10.04 -1.14 3.49
C VAL A 128 9.08 -0.82 4.63
N PHE A 129 8.82 -1.79 5.50
CA PHE A 129 8.05 -1.59 6.73
C PHE A 129 8.99 -1.35 7.90
N LYS A 130 8.80 -0.25 8.63
CA LYS A 130 9.57 0.13 9.82
C LYS A 130 8.69 0.84 10.84
N LEU A 131 9.11 0.86 12.09
CA LEU A 131 8.51 1.71 13.12
C LEU A 131 9.02 3.15 12.95
N SER A 132 8.16 4.13 13.24
CA SER A 132 8.58 5.53 13.36
C SER A 132 9.10 5.87 14.75
N ASP A 133 8.60 5.17 15.77
CA ASP A 133 9.14 5.16 17.13
C ASP A 133 9.38 3.69 17.57
N PRO A 134 10.62 3.29 17.87
CA PRO A 134 10.91 1.94 18.37
C PRO A 134 10.17 1.56 19.65
N ALA A 135 9.74 2.53 20.47
CA ALA A 135 9.00 2.28 21.69
C ALA A 135 7.49 2.03 21.45
N ASP A 136 6.98 2.40 20.27
CA ASP A 136 5.57 2.23 19.89
C ASP A 136 5.44 1.27 18.71
N LYS A 137 5.05 0.02 19.01
CA LYS A 137 4.83 -1.02 17.99
C LYS A 137 3.69 -0.68 17.02
N ALA A 138 2.77 0.24 17.37
CA ALA A 138 1.70 0.69 16.48
C ALA A 138 2.18 1.77 15.49
N SER A 139 3.37 2.34 15.67
CA SER A 139 3.89 3.47 14.91
C SER A 139 4.44 3.11 13.52
N ILE A 140 3.89 2.08 12.86
CA ILE A 140 4.39 1.57 11.58
C ILE A 140 4.30 2.66 10.50
N VAL A 141 5.40 2.89 9.79
CA VAL A 141 5.46 3.79 8.64
C VAL A 141 6.12 3.09 7.45
N PRO A 142 5.35 2.59 6.49
CA PRO A 142 5.90 2.07 5.25
C PRO A 142 6.58 3.18 4.44
N THR A 143 7.63 2.82 3.73
CA THR A 143 8.40 3.71 2.84
C THR A 143 8.66 2.98 1.54
N ILE A 144 8.59 3.69 0.42
CA ILE A 144 8.75 3.10 -0.91
C ILE A 144 9.91 3.73 -1.68
N TYR A 145 10.62 2.91 -2.44
CA TYR A 145 11.74 3.30 -3.29
C TYR A 145 11.57 2.69 -4.68
N ASP A 146 12.22 3.27 -5.68
CA ASP A 146 12.36 2.62 -6.98
C ASP A 146 13.21 1.35 -6.84
N GLU A 147 12.83 0.31 -7.59
CA GLU A 147 13.69 -0.85 -7.81
C GLU A 147 14.93 -0.38 -8.60
N LYS A 148 16.12 -0.61 -8.05
CA LYS A 148 17.39 -0.29 -8.71
C LYS A 148 17.83 -1.38 -9.66
#